data_AF-A0A537F0U4-F1
#
_entry.id   AF-A0A537F0U4-F1
#
_cell.length_a   1.000
_cell.length_b   1.000
_cell.length_c   1.000
_cell.angle_alpha   90.00
_cell.angle_beta   90.00
_cell.angle_gamma   90.00
#
_symmetry.space_group_name_H-M   'P 1'
#
loop_
_entity.id
_entity.type
_entity.pdbx_description
1 polymer ?
#
loop_
_entity_poly.entity_id
_entity_poly.type
_entity_poly.pdbx_seq_one_letter_code
_entity_poly.pdbx_strand_id
1 'polypeptide(L)'
;MPPIAVAIAVVVMALRREQARQAALPITPPFPVTIPAAYCGVCGKLLGPAEFFCTTCGTPRARSPQPPPPPQLPASSSAPPPPPQ
;
A
#
# COMPACT_ATOMS: atom_id res chain seq x y z
N MET A 1 46.30 5.00 -28.56
CA MET A 1 45.25 5.38 -27.59
C MET A 1 45.75 5.06 -26.19
N PRO A 2 45.65 5.98 -25.22
CA PRO A 2 46.06 5.70 -23.86
C PRO A 2 45.17 4.59 -23.26
N PRO A 3 45.73 3.66 -22.48
CA PRO A 3 44.97 2.52 -21.92
C PRO A 3 43.78 2.96 -21.06
N ILE A 4 43.90 4.13 -20.42
CA ILE A 4 42.84 4.76 -19.62
C ILE A 4 41.61 5.10 -20.49
N ALA A 5 41.80 5.55 -21.73
CA ALA A 5 40.68 5.88 -22.61
C ALA A 5 39.88 4.63 -23.02
N VAL A 6 40.54 3.49 -23.18
CA VAL A 6 39.87 2.22 -23.49
C VAL A 6 39.05 1.75 -22.29
N ALA A 7 39.58 1.83 -21.07
CA ALA A 7 38.85 1.48 -19.85
C ALA A 7 37.58 2.36 -19.68
N ILE A 8 37.71 3.67 -19.88
CA ILE A 8 36.56 4.59 -19.83
C ILE A 8 35.53 4.23 -20.90
N ALA A 9 35.96 3.96 -22.14
CA ALA A 9 35.04 3.59 -23.22
C ALA A 9 34.26 2.31 -22.91
N VAL A 10 34.91 1.29 -22.34
CA VAL A 10 34.25 0.03 -21.93
C VAL A 10 33.23 0.28 -20.83
N VAL A 11 33.58 1.05 -19.80
CA VAL A 11 32.66 1.40 -18.70
C VAL A 11 31.46 2.19 -19.21
N VAL A 12 31.68 3.15 -20.09
CA VAL A 12 30.60 3.96 -20.68
C VAL A 12 29.68 3.10 -21.56
N MET A 13 30.24 2.15 -22.32
CA MET A 13 29.44 1.24 -23.13
C MET A 13 28.62 0.26 -22.26
N ALA A 14 29.20 -0.24 -21.16
CA ALA A 14 28.48 -1.06 -20.18
C ALA A 14 27.33 -0.27 -19.54
N LEU A 15 27.62 0.94 -19.02
CA LEU A 15 26.60 1.78 -18.39
C LEU A 15 25.45 2.11 -19.35
N ARG A 16 25.75 2.38 -20.63
CA ARG A 16 24.70 2.58 -21.66
C ARG A 16 23.83 1.34 -21.87
N ARG A 17 24.41 0.13 -21.82
CA ARG A 17 23.67 -1.13 -21.92
C ARG A 17 22.77 -1.35 -20.70
N GLU A 18 23.26 -1.05 -19.49
CA GLU A 18 22.44 -1.07 -18.28
C GLU A 18 21.28 -0.06 -18.34
N GLN A 19 21.53 1.16 -18.80
CA GLN A 19 20.48 2.18 -18.97
C GLN A 19 19.41 1.75 -19.97
N ALA A 20 19.80 1.19 -21.12
CA ALA A 20 18.86 0.64 -22.10
C ALA A 20 18.03 -0.52 -21.49
N ARG A 21 18.65 -1.35 -20.65
CA ARG A 21 17.97 -2.42 -19.93
C ARG A 21 17.01 -1.88 -18.85
N GLN A 22 17.36 -0.81 -18.16
CA GLN A 22 16.46 -0.12 -17.21
C GLN A 22 15.29 0.57 -17.90
N ALA A 23 15.50 1.15 -19.09
CA ALA A 23 14.43 1.72 -19.90
C ALA A 23 13.49 0.66 -20.48
N ALA A 24 13.98 -0.56 -20.69
CA ALA A 24 13.18 -1.70 -21.12
C ALA A 24 12.44 -2.40 -19.96
N LEU A 25 12.85 -2.19 -18.71
CA LEU A 25 11.97 -2.52 -17.58
C LEU A 25 10.82 -1.51 -17.60
N PRO A 26 9.56 -1.95 -17.44
CA PRO A 26 8.48 -1.02 -17.20
C PRO A 26 8.80 -0.28 -15.91
N ILE A 27 9.19 0.99 -16.05
CA ILE A 27 9.09 2.00 -15.00
C ILE A 27 7.58 2.26 -14.87
N THR A 28 6.81 1.24 -14.49
CA THR A 28 5.61 1.49 -13.72
C THR A 28 6.15 2.04 -12.40
N PRO A 29 6.06 3.36 -12.13
CA PRO A 29 6.03 3.74 -10.73
C PRO A 29 5.02 2.81 -10.07
N PRO A 30 5.26 2.28 -8.85
CA PRO A 30 4.13 1.79 -8.08
C PRO A 30 3.15 2.94 -8.13
N PHE A 31 2.01 2.69 -8.79
CA PHE A 31 1.01 3.65 -9.25
C PHE A 31 1.07 4.91 -8.39
N PRO A 32 1.05 6.14 -8.93
CA PRO A 32 0.81 7.29 -8.07
C PRO A 32 -0.58 7.05 -7.47
N VAL A 33 -0.61 6.37 -6.33
CA VAL A 33 -1.76 6.21 -5.50
C VAL A 33 -1.88 7.61 -4.95
N THR A 34 -2.53 8.47 -5.71
CA THR A 34 -2.99 9.76 -5.26
C THR A 34 -4.01 9.41 -4.21
N ILE A 35 -3.56 9.13 -2.98
CA ILE A 35 -4.46 8.78 -1.90
C ILE A 35 -5.31 10.04 -1.70
N PRO A 36 -6.61 10.02 -2.02
CA PRO A 36 -7.40 11.23 -2.00
C PRO A 36 -7.42 11.74 -0.57
N ALA A 37 -6.89 12.94 -0.36
CA ALA A 37 -7.07 13.66 0.88
C ALA A 37 -8.57 13.75 1.15
N ALA A 38 -9.00 13.24 2.30
CA ALA A 38 -10.39 13.29 2.70
C ALA A 38 -10.56 14.32 3.80
N TYR A 39 -11.76 14.88 3.89
CA TYR A 39 -12.14 15.80 4.95
C TYR A 39 -13.25 15.18 5.77
N CYS A 40 -13.25 15.46 7.07
CA CYS A 40 -14.35 15.06 7.93
C CYS A 40 -15.62 15.82 7.53
N GLY A 41 -16.72 15.10 7.26
CA GLY A 41 -18.00 15.72 6.91
C GLY A 41 -18.69 16.47 8.05
N VAL A 42 -18.15 16.39 9.28
CA VAL A 42 -18.73 17.04 10.48
C VAL A 42 -17.88 18.21 10.94
N CYS A 43 -16.57 18.01 11.17
CA CYS A 43 -15.69 19.06 11.68
C CYS A 43 -14.79 19.70 10.62
N GLY A 44 -14.80 19.21 9.37
CA GLY A 44 -13.98 19.74 8.27
C GLY A 44 -12.48 19.45 8.39
N LYS A 45 -12.04 18.71 9.41
CA LYS A 45 -10.62 18.34 9.60
C LYS A 45 -10.10 17.47 8.44
N LEU A 46 -8.86 17.70 8.01
CA LEU A 46 -8.15 16.78 7.12
C LEU A 46 -8.01 15.40 7.78
N LEU A 47 -8.43 14.38 7.05
CA LEU A 47 -8.22 12.96 7.35
C LEU A 47 -7.03 12.47 6.53
N GLY A 48 -6.11 11.80 7.22
CA GLY A 48 -4.98 11.14 6.62
C GLY A 48 -5.39 10.00 5.67
N PRO A 49 -4.47 9.60 4.78
CA PRO A 49 -4.72 8.60 3.76
C PRO A 49 -5.20 7.26 4.32
N ALA A 50 -4.66 6.83 5.46
CA ALA A 50 -4.99 5.59 6.16
C ALA A 50 -6.01 5.75 7.30
N GLU A 51 -6.56 6.94 7.51
CA GLU A 51 -7.55 7.17 8.57
C GLU A 51 -8.95 6.75 8.09
N PHE A 52 -9.58 5.87 8.87
CA PHE A 52 -10.95 5.38 8.66
C PHE A 52 -11.99 6.22 9.41
N PHE A 53 -11.57 6.94 10.45
CA PHE A 53 -12.41 7.77 11.31
C PHE A 53 -11.71 9.10 11.61
N CYS A 54 -12.48 10.13 11.92
CA CYS A 54 -11.91 11.39 12.37
C CYS A 54 -11.39 11.25 13.80
N THR A 55 -10.10 11.53 14.01
CA THR A 55 -9.46 11.56 15.34
C THR A 55 -9.94 12.70 16.23
N THR A 56 -10.65 13.69 15.68
CA THR A 56 -11.21 14.81 16.46
C THR A 56 -12.64 14.56 16.92
N CYS A 57 -13.52 14.04 16.06
CA CYS A 57 -14.95 13.92 16.35
C CYS A 57 -15.51 12.49 16.22
N GLY A 58 -14.69 11.50 15.85
CA GLY A 58 -15.10 10.09 15.73
C GLY A 58 -15.91 9.75 14.48
N THR A 59 -16.28 10.73 13.64
CA THR A 59 -17.12 10.48 12.45
C THR A 59 -16.39 9.56 11.44
N PRO A 60 -17.07 8.51 10.93
CA PRO A 60 -16.50 7.61 9.92
C PRO A 60 -16.26 8.34 8.59
N ARG A 61 -15.22 7.92 7.87
CA ARG A 61 -14.88 8.47 6.55
C ARG A 61 -15.94 8.02 5.53
N ALA A 62 -16.57 8.97 4.86
CA ALA A 62 -17.69 8.73 3.92
C ALA A 62 -17.35 7.81 2.72
N ARG A 63 -16.06 7.57 2.44
CA ARG A 63 -15.58 6.69 1.35
C ARG A 63 -14.90 5.41 1.85
N SER A 64 -15.10 5.00 3.10
CA SER A 64 -14.63 3.68 3.51
C SER A 64 -15.67 2.63 3.09
N PRO A 65 -15.32 1.66 2.23
CA PRO A 65 -15.97 0.36 2.31
C PRO A 65 -15.79 -0.09 3.76
N GLN A 66 -16.88 -0.39 4.46
CA GLN A 66 -16.78 -0.98 5.77
C GLN A 66 -15.88 -2.22 5.67
N PRO A 67 -14.80 -2.35 6.47
CA PRO A 67 -14.03 -3.58 6.50
C PRO A 67 -15.01 -4.74 6.77
N PRO A 68 -14.88 -5.89 6.09
CA PRO A 68 -15.76 -7.01 6.34
C PRO A 68 -15.75 -7.30 7.84
N PRO A 69 -16.92 -7.53 8.47
CA PRO A 69 -16.98 -7.82 9.89
C PRO A 69 -16.02 -8.98 10.19
N PRO A 70 -15.32 -8.96 11.36
CA PRO A 70 -14.46 -10.08 11.73
C PRO A 70 -15.28 -11.36 11.61
N PRO A 71 -14.72 -12.44 11.02
CA PRO A 71 -15.44 -13.70 10.93
C PRO A 71 -15.94 -14.05 12.33
N GLN A 72 -17.26 -14.08 12.48
CA GLN A 72 -17.90 -14.62 13.66
C GLN A 72 -17.52 -16.08 13.67
N LEU A 73 -16.38 -16.38 14.29
CA LEU A 73 -16.08 -17.72 14.74
C LEU A 73 -17.35 -18.16 15.48
N PRO A 74 -18.02 -19.25 15.04
CA PRO A 74 -19.24 -19.69 15.67
C PRO A 74 -18.96 -19.73 17.16
N ALA A 75 -19.76 -18.96 17.92
CA ALA A 75 -19.67 -18.89 19.37
C ALA A 75 -19.46 -20.31 19.85
N SER A 76 -18.29 -20.52 20.45
CA SER A 76 -17.77 -21.80 20.89
C SER A 76 -18.93 -22.65 21.37
N SER A 77 -19.36 -23.61 20.54
CA SER A 77 -20.32 -24.64 20.91
C SER A 77 -19.57 -25.59 21.82
N SER A 78 -19.25 -25.08 23.01
CA SER A 78 -18.59 -25.75 24.12
C SER A 78 -19.55 -25.74 25.31
N ALA A 79 -20.82 -26.04 25.06
CA ALA A 79 -21.67 -26.60 26.09
C ALA A 79 -21.37 -28.11 26.10
N PRO A 80 -20.90 -28.70 27.22
CA PRO A 80 -20.71 -30.14 27.29
C PRO A 80 -22.07 -30.86 27.09
N PRO A 81 -22.11 -32.03 26.42
CA PRO A 81 -23.35 -32.76 26.24
C PRO A 81 -23.95 -33.16 27.60
N PRO A 82 -25.29 -33.19 27.73
CA PRO A 82 -25.94 -33.60 28.98
C PRO A 82 -25.64 -35.08 29.29
N PRO A 83 -25.58 -35.46 30.59
CA PRO A 83 -25.27 -36.83 30.98
C PRO A 83 -26.37 -37.80 30.50
N PRO A 84 -25.99 -39.00 30.02
CA PRO A 84 -26.94 -40.01 29.58
C PRO A 84 -27.79 -40.49 30.77
N GLN A 85 -29.11 -40.54 30.57
CA GLN A 85 -30.05 -41.20 31.48
C GLN A 85 -30.07 -42.70 31.25
#